data_AF-A0A538KSJ6-F1
#
_entry.id   AF-A0A538KSJ6-F1
#
_cell.length_a   1.000
_cell.length_b   1.000
_cell.length_c   1.000
_cell.angle_alpha   90.00
_cell.angle_beta   90.00
_cell.angle_gamma   90.00
#
_symmetry.space_group_name_H-M   'P 1'
#
loop_
_entity.id
_entity.type
_entity.pdbx_description
1 polymer ?
#
loop_
_entity_poly.entity_id
_entity_poly.type
_entity_poly.pdbx_seq_one_letter_code
_entity_poly.pdbx_strand_id
1 'polypeptide(L)'
;MFTGLIQSLGTVAREKSSDDGVRLTVSSALAGELQQGDSIAVNGVCLTASEVDGDSFTAEVMNETLSRTSLADAGQQLLRYVVAKGSIAVDGVSLTVTECGERSFTVSLIPETLARTNLREAQPGTQVNLEVDVLAKYVERLINR
;
A
#
# COMPACT_ATOMS: atom_id res chain seq x y z
N MET A 1 -12.19 -4.34 -0.24
CA MET A 1 -11.25 -5.49 -0.19
C MET A 1 -10.42 -5.45 -1.45
N PHE A 2 -9.10 -5.61 -1.36
CA PHE A 2 -8.17 -5.51 -2.50
C PHE A 2 -7.44 -6.85 -2.70
N THR A 3 -6.98 -7.11 -3.92
CA THR A 3 -6.27 -8.36 -4.28
C THR A 3 -4.75 -8.22 -4.26
N GLY A 4 -4.28 -6.98 -4.20
CA GLY A 4 -2.87 -6.61 -4.37
C GLY A 4 -2.33 -6.70 -5.80
N LEU A 5 -3.21 -6.75 -6.80
CA LEU A 5 -2.85 -6.59 -8.21
C LEU A 5 -3.03 -5.13 -8.62
N ILE A 6 -1.93 -4.44 -8.93
CA ILE A 6 -1.97 -3.02 -9.28
C ILE A 6 -2.66 -2.83 -10.64
N GLN A 7 -3.68 -1.98 -10.64
CA GLN A 7 -4.52 -1.70 -11.81
C GLN A 7 -3.99 -0.53 -12.64
N SER A 8 -3.43 0.50 -11.99
CA SER A 8 -2.90 1.70 -12.65
C SER A 8 -1.82 2.35 -11.78
N LEU A 9 -0.88 3.06 -12.42
CA LEU A 9 0.02 3.99 -11.75
C LEU A 9 -0.61 5.38 -11.74
N GLY A 10 -0.64 6.01 -10.56
CA GLY A 10 -1.08 7.39 -10.39
C GLY A 10 0.10 8.32 -10.10
N THR A 11 -0.07 9.61 -10.36
CA THR A 11 0.88 10.67 -9.99
C THR A 11 0.23 11.61 -8.99
N VAL A 12 0.93 11.94 -7.91
CA VAL A 12 0.47 12.96 -6.96
C VAL A 12 0.48 14.32 -7.68
N ALA A 13 -0.70 14.88 -7.92
CA ALA A 13 -0.88 16.14 -8.64
C ALA A 13 -0.89 17.34 -7.68
N ARG A 14 -1.41 17.15 -6.46
CA ARG A 14 -1.43 18.19 -5.43
C ARG A 14 -1.46 17.57 -4.05
N GLU A 15 -0.79 18.24 -3.12
CA GLU A 15 -0.86 17.97 -1.70
C GLU A 15 -1.20 19.29 -0.97
N LYS A 16 -2.13 19.24 -0.03
CA LYS A 16 -2.45 20.38 0.85
C LYS A 16 -2.63 19.90 2.28
N SER A 17 -1.79 20.40 3.18
CA SER A 17 -1.94 20.16 4.62
C SER A 17 -3.23 20.79 5.15
N SER A 18 -3.88 20.09 6.06
CA SER A 18 -4.98 20.55 6.90
C SER A 18 -4.63 20.35 8.37
N ASP A 19 -5.46 20.85 9.29
CA ASP A 19 -5.20 20.74 10.72
C ASP A 19 -5.18 19.26 11.20
N ASP A 20 -5.94 18.38 10.55
CA ASP A 20 -6.11 16.97 10.93
C ASP A 20 -5.52 15.96 9.93
N GLY A 21 -4.80 16.42 8.91
CA GLY A 21 -4.19 15.53 7.92
C GLY A 21 -3.69 16.21 6.65
N VAL A 22 -3.76 15.46 5.55
CA VAL A 22 -3.33 15.89 4.22
C VAL A 22 -4.43 15.59 3.22
N ARG A 23 -4.78 16.60 2.41
CA ARG A 23 -5.63 16.42 1.24
C ARG A 23 -4.74 16.11 0.04
N LEU A 24 -4.83 14.88 -0.45
CA LEU A 24 -4.00 14.35 -1.53
C LEU A 24 -4.83 14.22 -2.80
N THR A 25 -4.42 14.89 -3.87
CA THR A 25 -5.02 14.75 -5.20
C THR A 25 -4.08 13.94 -6.08
N VAL A 26 -4.61 12.86 -6.67
CA VAL A 26 -3.86 11.92 -7.51
C VAL A 26 -4.50 11.87 -8.90
N SER A 27 -3.69 12.09 -9.93
CA SER A 27 -4.08 11.85 -11.32
C SER A 27 -3.79 10.39 -11.68
N SER A 28 -4.75 9.70 -12.30
CA SER A 28 -4.63 8.31 -12.73
C SER A 28 -5.67 7.99 -13.80
N ALA A 29 -5.31 7.11 -14.74
CA ALA A 29 -6.27 6.59 -15.72
C ALA A 29 -7.48 5.88 -15.07
N LEU A 30 -7.31 5.35 -13.85
CA LEU A 30 -8.38 4.70 -13.09
C LEU A 30 -9.39 5.70 -12.49
N ALA A 31 -9.05 6.99 -12.38
CA ALA A 31 -9.91 7.97 -11.72
C ALA A 31 -11.27 8.13 -12.41
N GLY A 32 -11.33 7.99 -13.74
CA GLY A 32 -12.58 8.05 -14.49
C GLY A 32 -13.55 6.89 -14.24
N GLU A 33 -13.08 5.82 -13.58
CA GLU A 33 -13.91 4.68 -13.17
C GLU A 33 -14.41 4.80 -11.73
N LEU A 34 -13.97 5.81 -10.98
CA LEU A 34 -14.33 6.03 -9.58
C LEU A 34 -15.56 6.92 -9.42
N GLN A 35 -16.30 6.67 -8.35
CA GLN A 35 -17.33 7.55 -7.83
C GLN A 35 -16.92 8.10 -6.46
N GLN A 36 -17.52 9.23 -6.09
CA GLN A 36 -17.35 9.77 -4.74
C GLN A 36 -17.80 8.73 -3.70
N GLY A 37 -16.95 8.49 -2.70
CA GLY A 37 -17.16 7.48 -1.66
C GLY A 37 -16.53 6.12 -1.96
N ASP A 38 -16.04 5.88 -3.17
CA ASP A 38 -15.36 4.64 -3.51
C ASP A 38 -14.05 4.46 -2.74
N SER A 39 -13.73 3.20 -2.43
CA SER A 39 -12.46 2.84 -1.80
C SER A 39 -11.40 2.54 -2.84
N ILE A 40 -10.25 3.20 -2.73
CA ILE A 40 -9.10 3.02 -3.62
C ILE A 40 -7.83 2.81 -2.79
N ALA A 41 -7.00 1.83 -3.20
CA ALA A 41 -5.72 1.59 -2.56
C ALA A 41 -4.62 2.42 -3.25
N VAL A 42 -3.95 3.30 -2.50
CA VAL A 42 -2.78 4.07 -2.96
C VAL A 42 -1.55 3.58 -2.22
N ASN A 43 -0.63 2.93 -2.92
CA ASN A 43 0.51 2.22 -2.32
C ASN A 43 0.09 1.32 -1.14
N GLY A 44 -1.01 0.58 -1.29
CA GLY A 44 -1.56 -0.31 -0.25
C GLY A 44 -2.37 0.38 0.85
N VAL A 45 -2.40 1.71 0.89
CA VAL A 45 -3.23 2.45 1.85
C VAL A 45 -4.64 2.58 1.28
N CYS A 46 -5.63 2.01 1.99
CA CYS A 46 -7.03 2.18 1.64
C CYS A 46 -7.48 3.61 1.93
N LEU A 47 -7.86 4.34 0.89
CA LEU A 47 -8.38 5.70 0.96
C LEU A 47 -9.79 5.76 0.38
N THR A 48 -10.54 6.78 0.78
CA THR A 48 -11.86 7.08 0.22
C THR A 48 -11.72 8.23 -0.77
N ALA A 49 -12.21 8.06 -2.00
CA ALA A 49 -12.28 9.13 -2.98
C ALA A 49 -13.32 10.16 -2.53
N SER A 50 -12.88 11.24 -1.91
CA SER A 50 -13.75 12.32 -1.42
C SER A 50 -14.28 13.18 -2.57
N GLU A 51 -13.49 13.32 -3.64
CA GLU A 51 -13.86 14.03 -4.87
C GLU A 51 -13.25 13.31 -6.07
N VAL A 52 -13.94 13.32 -7.21
CA VAL A 52 -13.46 12.78 -8.49
C VAL A 52 -13.69 13.84 -9.55
N ASP A 53 -12.66 14.20 -10.29
CA ASP A 53 -12.69 15.18 -11.38
C ASP A 53 -11.85 14.70 -12.56
N GLY A 54 -12.55 14.25 -13.61
CA GLY A 54 -11.94 13.76 -14.85
C GLY A 54 -10.99 12.59 -14.61
N ASP A 55 -9.69 12.85 -14.81
CA ASP A 55 -8.60 11.89 -14.64
C ASP A 55 -7.91 11.99 -13.27
N SER A 56 -8.57 12.63 -12.29
CA SER A 56 -8.04 12.80 -10.94
C SER A 56 -9.07 12.49 -9.87
N PHE A 57 -8.60 12.05 -8.72
CA PHE A 57 -9.41 11.95 -7.50
C PHE A 57 -8.66 12.60 -6.34
N THR A 58 -9.42 13.04 -5.35
CA THR A 58 -8.89 13.57 -4.09
C THR A 58 -9.31 12.66 -2.95
N ALA A 59 -8.40 12.47 -2.00
CA ALA A 59 -8.63 11.75 -0.76
C ALA A 59 -8.10 12.55 0.44
N GLU A 60 -8.75 12.37 1.58
CA GLU A 60 -8.30 12.92 2.86
C GLU A 60 -7.52 11.84 3.62
N VAL A 61 -6.25 12.12 3.89
CA VAL A 61 -5.33 11.24 4.60
C VAL A 61 -5.14 11.79 6.00
N MET A 62 -5.74 11.13 6.99
CA MET A 62 -5.69 11.56 8.38
C MET A 62 -4.29 11.39 8.98
N ASN A 63 -3.97 12.16 10.02
CA ASN A 63 -2.65 12.15 10.69
C ASN A 63 -2.17 10.74 11.14
N GLU A 64 -3.08 9.86 11.59
CA GLU A 64 -2.73 8.48 11.92
C GLU A 64 -2.31 7.67 10.68
N THR A 65 -3.00 7.85 9.55
CA THR A 65 -2.64 7.18 8.30
C THR A 65 -1.28 7.67 7.81
N LEU A 66 -1.02 8.97 7.90
CA LEU A 66 0.28 9.55 7.61
C LEU A 66 1.37 8.91 8.48
N SER A 67 1.19 8.90 9.81
CA SER A 67 2.20 8.43 10.76
C SER A 67 2.45 6.92 10.74
N ARG A 68 1.64 6.12 10.05
CA ARG A 68 1.72 4.64 10.03
C ARG A 68 2.10 4.07 8.67
N THR A 69 2.27 4.91 7.66
CA THR A 69 2.49 4.49 6.28
C THR A 69 3.67 5.27 5.70
N SER A 70 4.24 4.83 4.58
CA SER A 70 5.23 5.58 3.81
C SER A 70 4.70 6.93 3.30
N LEU A 71 3.42 7.25 3.51
CA LEU A 71 2.88 8.59 3.28
C LEU A 71 3.41 9.63 4.30
N ALA A 72 3.91 9.21 5.48
CA ALA A 72 4.72 10.09 6.35
C ALA A 72 5.78 9.39 7.23
N ASP A 73 6.08 8.11 7.00
CA ASP A 73 7.10 7.25 7.64
C ASP A 73 6.63 6.47 8.90
N ALA A 74 6.69 5.12 8.87
CA ALA A 74 6.79 4.27 10.07
C ALA A 74 7.10 2.78 9.81
N GLY A 75 7.98 2.23 10.66
CA GLY A 75 8.29 0.80 10.76
C GLY A 75 7.58 0.11 11.93
N GLN A 76 7.14 -1.13 11.70
CA GLN A 76 6.54 -1.99 12.72
C GLN A 76 7.11 -3.42 12.66
N GLN A 77 7.17 -4.10 13.83
CA GLN A 77 7.60 -5.50 13.96
C GLN A 77 6.54 -6.48 13.40
N LEU A 78 6.43 -6.49 12.07
CA LEU A 78 5.50 -7.33 11.29
C LEU A 78 6.08 -8.70 10.94
N LEU A 79 7.41 -8.88 11.04
CA LEU A 79 8.13 -10.08 10.60
C LEU A 79 7.65 -11.38 11.25
N ARG A 80 7.03 -11.33 12.44
CA ARG A 80 6.43 -12.51 13.09
C ARG A 80 5.31 -13.16 12.26
N TYR A 81 4.69 -12.39 11.37
CA TYR A 81 3.62 -12.83 10.47
C TYR A 81 4.13 -13.18 9.07
N VAL A 82 5.44 -13.08 8.83
CA VAL A 82 6.05 -13.30 7.52
C VAL A 82 6.75 -14.65 7.53
N VAL A 83 6.35 -15.53 6.60
CA VAL A 83 6.90 -16.88 6.46
C VAL A 83 7.40 -17.11 5.04
N ALA A 84 8.42 -17.95 4.89
CA ALA A 84 8.90 -18.33 3.57
C ALA A 84 7.75 -19.01 2.78
N LYS A 85 7.61 -18.66 1.50
CA LYS A 85 6.49 -19.05 0.62
C LYS A 85 5.12 -18.48 1.02
N GLY A 86 5.06 -17.65 2.06
CA GLY A 86 3.86 -16.89 2.42
C GLY A 86 3.65 -15.67 1.51
N SER A 87 2.51 -15.02 1.71
CA SER A 87 2.12 -13.80 1.00
C SER A 87 2.42 -12.55 1.83
N ILE A 88 2.80 -11.47 1.16
CA ILE A 88 2.95 -10.13 1.75
C ILE A 88 2.57 -9.07 0.70
N ALA A 89 1.95 -7.97 1.12
CA ALA A 89 1.76 -6.82 0.25
C ALA A 89 2.85 -5.77 0.51
N VAL A 90 3.52 -5.31 -0.54
CA VAL A 90 4.51 -4.22 -0.52
C VAL A 90 4.00 -3.09 -1.39
N ASP A 91 3.71 -1.91 -0.82
CA ASP A 91 2.99 -0.82 -1.48
C ASP A 91 1.68 -1.30 -2.14
N GLY A 92 1.00 -2.25 -1.50
CA GLY A 92 -0.22 -2.87 -2.02
C GLY A 92 0.02 -3.89 -3.14
N VAL A 93 1.26 -4.16 -3.54
CA VAL A 93 1.60 -5.22 -4.50
C VAL A 93 1.67 -6.56 -3.77
N SER A 94 0.84 -7.52 -4.15
CA SER A 94 0.86 -8.88 -3.60
C SER A 94 2.07 -9.65 -4.13
N LEU A 95 2.93 -10.11 -3.21
CA LEU A 95 4.19 -10.78 -3.51
C LEU A 95 4.35 -12.06 -2.68
N THR A 96 5.09 -13.02 -3.24
CA THR A 96 5.52 -14.22 -2.50
C THR A 96 6.87 -13.97 -1.84
N VAL A 97 6.93 -14.26 -0.54
CA VAL A 97 8.18 -14.22 0.22
C VAL A 97 9.05 -15.41 -0.18
N THR A 98 10.24 -15.13 -0.68
CA THR A 98 11.19 -16.18 -1.08
C THR A 98 12.00 -16.66 0.10
N GLU A 99 12.45 -15.74 0.95
CA GLU A 99 13.29 -16.00 2.12
C GLU A 99 12.90 -15.07 3.27
N CYS A 100 13.01 -15.56 4.51
CA CYS A 100 12.82 -14.79 5.73
C CYS A 100 14.09 -14.84 6.58
N GLY A 101 14.55 -13.68 7.03
CA GLY A 101 15.56 -13.54 8.08
C GLY A 101 14.96 -12.93 9.36
N GLU A 102 15.80 -12.70 10.36
CA GLU A 102 15.35 -12.15 11.65
C GLU A 102 14.87 -10.69 11.55
N ARG A 103 15.44 -9.91 10.63
CA ARG A 103 15.21 -8.46 10.50
C ARG A 103 14.85 -8.02 9.08
N SER A 104 14.75 -8.97 8.16
CA SER A 104 14.48 -8.71 6.75
C SER A 104 13.80 -9.92 6.12
N PHE A 105 13.21 -9.70 4.95
CA PHE A 105 12.70 -10.76 4.09
C PHE A 105 13.09 -10.44 2.64
N THR A 106 12.95 -11.41 1.76
CA THR A 106 13.20 -11.26 0.33
C THR A 106 11.97 -11.66 -0.46
N VAL A 107 11.76 -10.97 -1.58
CA VAL A 107 10.72 -11.23 -2.56
C VAL A 107 11.37 -11.26 -3.94
N SER A 108 10.80 -12.02 -4.86
CA SER A 108 11.21 -11.98 -6.27
C SER A 108 10.21 -11.15 -7.06
N LEU A 109 10.71 -10.20 -7.84
CA LEU A 109 9.92 -9.41 -8.77
C LEU A 109 10.04 -9.99 -10.17
N ILE A 110 8.90 -10.34 -10.77
CA ILE A 110 8.84 -10.74 -12.17
C ILE A 110 8.76 -9.52 -13.08
N PRO A 111 9.12 -9.63 -14.37
CA PRO A 111 9.09 -8.50 -15.31
C PRO A 111 7.75 -7.77 -15.36
N GLU A 112 6.63 -8.49 -15.30
CA GLU A 112 5.29 -7.90 -15.32
C GLU A 112 5.04 -7.01 -14.09
N THR A 113 5.47 -7.45 -12.91
CA THR A 113 5.36 -6.65 -11.67
C THR A 113 6.20 -5.38 -11.78
N LEU A 114 7.42 -5.48 -12.30
CA LEU A 114 8.27 -4.31 -12.53
C LEU A 114 7.67 -3.36 -13.57
N ALA A 115 6.98 -3.88 -14.58
CA ALA A 115 6.36 -3.07 -15.64
C ALA A 115 5.09 -2.35 -15.16
N ARG A 116 4.34 -2.93 -14.22
CA ARG A 116 3.04 -2.41 -13.76
C ARG A 116 3.05 -1.67 -12.44
N THR A 117 4.16 -1.66 -11.73
CA THR A 117 4.24 -1.09 -10.37
C THR A 117 5.41 -0.10 -10.26
N ASN A 118 5.37 0.75 -9.24
CA ASN A 118 6.44 1.67 -8.91
C ASN A 118 7.65 0.98 -8.26
N LEU A 119 7.57 -0.32 -7.95
CA LEU A 119 8.68 -1.08 -7.34
C LEU A 119 9.94 -1.13 -8.20
N ARG A 120 9.85 -0.87 -9.51
CA ARG A 120 11.01 -0.75 -10.39
C ARG A 120 11.93 0.42 -10.04
N GLU A 121 11.40 1.45 -9.37
CA GLU A 121 12.11 2.67 -9.01
C GLU A 121 12.67 2.61 -7.59
N ALA A 122 12.26 1.60 -6.80
CA ALA A 122 12.72 1.42 -5.43
C ALA A 122 14.22 1.14 -5.40
N GLN A 123 14.92 1.86 -4.51
CA GLN A 123 16.36 1.72 -4.27
C GLN A 123 16.60 1.37 -2.79
N PRO A 124 17.79 0.88 -2.42
CA PRO A 124 18.13 0.70 -1.01
C PRO A 124 17.89 2.01 -0.22
N GLY A 125 17.07 1.92 0.83
CA GLY A 125 16.64 3.08 1.64
C GLY A 125 15.27 3.63 1.30
N THR A 126 14.65 3.21 0.18
CA THR A 126 13.24 3.54 -0.13
C THR A 126 12.32 2.92 0.92
N GLN A 127 11.44 3.74 1.49
CA GLN A 127 10.38 3.27 2.38
C GLN A 127 9.19 2.75 1.58
N VAL A 128 8.58 1.68 2.09
CA VAL A 128 7.45 1.00 1.46
C VAL A 128 6.41 0.66 2.52
N ASN A 129 5.14 0.65 2.13
CA ASN A 129 4.05 0.15 2.96
C ASN A 129 4.08 -1.36 2.99
N LEU A 130 3.95 -1.94 4.18
CA LEU A 130 3.92 -3.39 4.37
C LEU A 130 2.58 -3.81 4.97
N GLU A 131 1.88 -4.69 4.26
CA GLU A 131 0.68 -5.38 4.75
C GLU A 131 0.96 -6.88 4.85
N VAL A 132 0.89 -7.42 6.06
CA VAL A 132 1.02 -8.87 6.29
C VAL A 132 -0.30 -9.57 6.06
N ASP A 133 -0.24 -10.85 5.69
CA ASP A 133 -1.43 -11.67 5.48
C ASP A 133 -2.32 -11.70 6.73
N VAL A 134 -3.58 -11.30 6.55
CA VAL A 134 -4.59 -11.31 7.62
C VAL A 134 -4.79 -12.73 8.17
N LEU A 135 -4.59 -13.78 7.36
CA LEU A 135 -4.65 -15.17 7.78
C LEU A 135 -3.63 -15.48 8.88
N ALA A 136 -2.41 -14.92 8.79
CA ALA A 136 -1.39 -15.12 9.83
C ALA A 136 -1.85 -14.57 11.19
N LYS A 137 -2.52 -13.41 11.20
CA LYS A 137 -3.10 -12.82 12.42
C LYS A 137 -4.26 -13.67 12.97
N TYR A 138 -5.09 -14.23 12.10
CA TYR A 138 -6.16 -15.13 12.52
C TYR A 138 -5.61 -16.42 13.12
N VAL A 139 -4.57 -17.01 12.53
CA VAL A 139 -3.90 -18.21 13.06
C VAL A 139 -3.30 -17.94 14.44
N GLU A 140 -2.58 -16.82 14.62
CA GLU A 140 -2.05 -16.43 15.94
C GLU A 140 -3.17 -16.31 16.98
N ARG A 141 -4.29 -15.67 16.62
CA ARG A 141 -5.45 -15.53 17.51
C ARG A 141 -6.09 -16.87 17.88
N LEU A 142 -6.04 -17.87 17.00
CA LEU A 142 -6.55 -19.22 17.28
C LEU A 142 -5.64 -20.01 18.21
N ILE A 143 -4.31 -19.85 18.08
CA ILE A 143 -3.33 -20.56 18.91
C ILE A 143 -3.24 -19.96 20.32
N ASN A 144 -3.47 -18.66 20.47
CA ASN A 144 -3.44 -17.95 21.76
C ASN A 144 -4.79 -17.93 22.51
N ARG A 145 -5.71 -18.84 22.17
CA ARG A 145 -6.97 -19.06 22.88
C ARG A 145 -6.88 -20.29 23.76
#